data_AF-A0A529G447-F1
#
_entry.id   AF-A0A529G447-F1
#
_cell.length_a   1.000
_cell.length_b   1.000
_cell.length_c   1.000
_cell.angle_alpha   90.00
_cell.angle_beta   90.00
_cell.angle_gamma   90.00
#
_symmetry.space_group_name_H-M   'P 1'
#
loop_
_entity.id
_entity.type
_entity.pdbx_description
1 polymer ?
#
loop_
_entity_poly.entity_id
_entity_poly.type
_entity_poly.pdbx_seq_one_letter_code
_entity_poly.pdbx_strand_id
1 'polypeptide(L)'
;ATGVALGAFGILTEVTMKNIAAYRLRRRKWVLPIGDMLRDFETMLAAHRSAEFYYIPFSGYAQFIASDLSDAQPTQRPTEDDEKGLATLRKLRTVLRWLPSLRRALIKGAVKKVPAEDYVQDWLNVYVSDRRTKFNEMEYHLPFEEGPKALAEIIALTEKHFPEVFFPMEVRSVAPDEFWLSPFHKRLTCSIAIHHDAANGPEPFMRAAEPIFRKYGGRPHWGKMHSLKAADFKKLYPRWDDAMAVRRDIDPENRFVSPYMASLFGIDT
;
A
#
# COMPACT_ATOMS: atom_id res chain seq x y z
N ALA A 1 9.33 21.86 -5.57
CA ALA A 1 8.20 21.83 -6.52
C ALA A 1 8.12 20.46 -7.20
N THR A 2 9.11 20.08 -8.01
CA THR A 2 9.13 18.84 -8.79
C THR A 2 9.86 17.71 -8.07
N GLY A 3 9.14 16.90 -7.29
CA GLY A 3 9.60 15.58 -6.83
C GLY A 3 8.82 14.42 -7.44
N VAL A 4 7.74 14.72 -8.16
CA VAL A 4 6.88 13.75 -8.84
C VAL A 4 6.58 14.30 -10.23
N ALA A 5 7.27 13.75 -11.24
CA ALA A 5 7.16 14.17 -12.64
C ALA A 5 6.41 13.15 -13.51
N LEU A 6 6.27 11.91 -13.03
CA LEU A 6 5.58 10.80 -13.72
C LEU A 6 6.09 10.53 -15.15
N GLY A 7 7.33 10.91 -15.45
CA GLY A 7 7.92 10.85 -16.79
C GLY A 7 7.29 11.80 -17.82
N ALA A 8 6.31 12.62 -17.43
CA ALA A 8 5.52 13.45 -18.35
C ALA A 8 5.91 14.94 -18.35
N PHE A 9 6.86 15.32 -17.49
CA PHE A 9 7.48 16.65 -17.51
C PHE A 9 8.76 16.63 -18.35
N GLY A 10 9.34 15.46 -18.59
CA GLY A 10 10.66 15.29 -19.19
C GLY A 10 11.39 14.08 -18.60
N ILE A 11 12.69 13.99 -18.89
CA ILE A 11 13.58 12.94 -18.37
C ILE A 11 14.49 13.50 -17.27
N LEU A 12 14.76 12.69 -16.26
CA LEU A 12 15.79 12.97 -15.26
C LEU A 12 17.08 12.28 -15.71
N THR A 13 18.13 13.06 -15.99
CA THR A 13 19.44 12.54 -16.39
C THR A 13 20.36 12.29 -15.20
N GLU A 14 20.18 13.06 -14.12
CA GLU A 14 20.96 12.95 -12.90
C GLU A 14 20.09 13.31 -11.68
N VAL A 15 20.27 12.59 -10.58
CA VAL A 15 19.61 12.88 -9.30
C VAL A 15 20.61 12.76 -8.17
N THR A 16 20.76 13.82 -7.38
CA THR A 16 21.50 13.78 -6.11
C THR A 16 20.53 13.59 -4.95
N MET A 17 20.74 12.56 -4.14
CA MET A 17 19.91 12.25 -2.98
C MET A 17 20.62 12.57 -1.67
N LYS A 18 19.89 13.13 -0.70
CA LYS A 18 20.41 13.34 0.65
C LYS A 18 20.41 12.01 1.42
N ASN A 19 21.60 11.53 1.77
CA ASN A 19 21.77 10.27 2.50
C ASN A 19 21.90 10.50 4.01
N ILE A 20 21.70 9.42 4.78
CA ILE A 20 22.00 9.35 6.22
C ILE A 20 23.04 8.26 6.47
N ALA A 21 23.67 8.29 7.64
CA ALA A 21 24.60 7.23 8.06
C ALA A 21 23.90 5.86 8.06
N ALA A 22 24.65 4.79 7.76
CA ALA A 22 24.14 3.44 7.87
C ALA A 22 23.72 3.13 9.32
N TYR A 23 22.61 2.41 9.46
CA TYR A 23 22.03 2.06 10.76
C TYR A 23 21.47 0.64 10.74
N ARG A 24 21.24 0.09 11.93
CA ARG A 24 20.61 -1.21 12.12
C ARG A 24 19.20 -1.05 12.65
N LEU A 25 18.40 -2.07 12.38
CA LEU A 25 17.02 -2.15 12.81
C LEU A 25 16.77 -3.47 13.52
N ARG A 26 16.01 -3.44 14.61
CA ARG A 26 15.34 -4.60 15.17
C ARG A 26 13.97 -4.71 14.52
N ARG A 27 13.77 -5.72 13.68
CA ARG A 27 12.47 -6.03 13.06
C ARG A 27 11.74 -7.05 13.94
N ARG A 28 10.50 -6.75 14.26
CA ARG A 28 9.58 -7.64 14.97
C ARG A 28 8.34 -7.86 14.12
N LYS A 29 7.84 -9.10 14.06
CA LYS A 29 6.61 -9.47 13.36
C LYS A 29 5.75 -10.36 14.24
N TRP A 30 4.47 -10.05 14.38
CA TRP A 30 3.54 -10.85 15.17
C TRP A 30 2.11 -10.67 14.67
N VAL A 31 1.18 -11.49 15.16
CA VAL A 31 -0.23 -11.45 14.76
C VAL A 31 -1.11 -10.89 15.86
N LEU A 32 -2.12 -10.10 15.47
CA LEU A 32 -3.10 -9.50 16.38
C LEU A 32 -4.51 -9.53 15.76
N PRO A 33 -5.58 -9.54 16.57
CA PRO A 33 -6.93 -9.37 16.05
C PRO A 33 -7.05 -8.04 15.28
N ILE A 34 -7.69 -8.07 14.11
CA ILE A 34 -7.88 -6.86 13.30
C ILE A 34 -8.70 -5.79 14.05
N GLY A 35 -9.61 -6.20 14.93
CA GLY A 35 -10.35 -5.26 15.77
C GLY A 35 -9.46 -4.45 16.72
N ASP A 36 -8.42 -5.06 17.28
CA ASP A 36 -7.46 -4.37 18.14
C ASP A 36 -6.60 -3.41 17.30
N MET A 37 -6.14 -3.86 16.13
CA MET A 37 -5.40 -3.02 15.18
C MET A 37 -6.18 -1.77 14.74
N LEU A 38 -7.48 -1.90 14.49
CA LEU A 38 -8.32 -0.78 14.08
C LEU A 38 -8.63 0.17 15.24
N ARG A 39 -8.81 -0.36 16.46
CA ARG A 39 -9.07 0.44 17.67
C ARG A 39 -7.84 1.24 18.09
N ASP A 40 -6.67 0.61 18.08
CA ASP A 40 -5.43 1.17 18.61
C ASP A 40 -4.51 1.71 17.48
N PHE A 41 -5.07 1.89 16.28
CA PHE A 41 -4.37 2.15 15.00
C PHE A 41 -3.29 3.23 15.08
N GLU A 42 -3.66 4.43 15.54
CA GLU A 42 -2.74 5.58 15.58
C GLU A 42 -1.59 5.34 16.55
N THR A 43 -1.90 4.80 17.74
CA THR A 43 -0.90 4.50 18.77
C THR A 43 0.09 3.46 18.25
N MET A 44 -0.42 2.40 17.62
CA MET A 44 0.42 1.33 17.11
C MET A 44 1.33 1.77 15.96
N LEU A 45 0.82 2.51 14.98
CA LEU A 45 1.64 2.95 13.85
C LEU A 45 2.60 4.09 14.20
N ALA A 46 2.30 4.89 15.22
CA ALA A 46 3.21 5.95 15.70
C ALA A 46 4.27 5.45 16.70
N ALA A 47 4.10 4.26 17.30
CA ALA A 47 4.98 3.75 18.35
C ALA A 47 6.37 3.31 17.86
N HIS A 48 6.55 3.13 16.56
CA HIS A 48 7.76 2.57 15.98
C HIS A 48 8.35 3.49 14.95
N ARG A 49 9.66 3.36 14.71
CA ARG A 49 10.31 4.10 13.62
C ARG A 49 9.65 3.82 12.26
N SER A 50 9.32 2.55 12.01
CA SER A 50 8.59 2.10 10.83
C SER A 50 7.60 1.03 11.26
N ALA A 51 6.33 1.21 10.91
CA ALA A 51 5.27 0.26 11.19
C ALA A 51 4.41 0.02 9.94
N GLU A 52 4.10 -1.25 9.71
CA GLU A 52 3.18 -1.71 8.68
C GLU A 52 2.39 -2.91 9.22
N PHE A 53 1.24 -3.19 8.64
CA PHE A 53 0.57 -4.46 8.87
C PHE A 53 -0.17 -4.97 7.65
N TYR A 54 -0.37 -6.27 7.65
CA TYR A 54 -1.05 -6.99 6.60
C TYR A 54 -2.33 -7.59 7.16
N TYR A 55 -3.49 -7.07 6.77
CA TYR A 55 -4.75 -7.73 7.07
C TYR A 55 -4.86 -9.00 6.23
N ILE A 56 -5.09 -10.16 6.86
CA ILE A 56 -5.29 -11.42 6.15
C ILE A 56 -6.80 -11.65 5.96
N PRO A 57 -7.34 -11.60 4.73
CA PRO A 57 -8.77 -11.72 4.49
C PRO A 57 -9.36 -12.99 5.11
N PHE A 58 -10.58 -12.90 5.66
CA PHE A 58 -11.34 -14.00 6.26
C PHE A 58 -10.71 -14.59 7.53
N SER A 59 -9.63 -14.03 8.05
CA SER A 59 -8.95 -14.53 9.25
C SER A 59 -9.46 -13.87 10.55
N GLY A 60 -9.86 -12.59 10.48
CA GLY A 60 -10.08 -11.74 11.66
C GLY A 60 -8.78 -11.29 12.35
N TYR A 61 -7.63 -11.46 11.70
CA TYR A 61 -6.30 -11.15 12.20
C TYR A 61 -5.51 -10.33 11.18
N ALA A 62 -4.57 -9.55 11.69
CA ALA A 62 -3.53 -8.89 10.92
C ALA A 62 -2.16 -9.35 11.40
N GLN A 63 -1.20 -9.34 10.50
CA GLN A 63 0.21 -9.51 10.81
C GLN A 63 0.85 -8.12 10.92
N PHE A 64 1.24 -7.73 12.12
CA PHE A 64 1.89 -6.47 12.41
C PHE A 64 3.40 -6.61 12.31
N ILE A 65 4.04 -5.58 11.78
CA ILE A 65 5.48 -5.50 11.58
C ILE A 65 5.96 -4.16 12.10
N ALA A 66 6.91 -4.21 13.03
CA ALA A 66 7.59 -3.04 13.58
C ALA A 66 9.09 -3.13 13.30
N SER A 67 9.69 -2.00 12.94
CA SER A 67 11.15 -1.88 12.84
C SER A 67 11.63 -0.64 13.59
N ASP A 68 12.49 -0.85 14.57
CA ASP A 68 13.04 0.19 15.45
C ASP A 68 14.57 0.25 15.34
N LEU A 69 15.17 1.42 15.56
CA LEU A 69 16.63 1.55 15.61
C LEU A 69 17.23 0.66 16.70
N SER A 70 18.38 0.08 16.42
CA SER A 70 19.07 -0.83 17.35
C SER A 70 20.58 -0.73 17.19
N ASP A 71 21.31 -0.76 18.30
CA ASP A 71 22.77 -0.85 18.31
C ASP A 71 23.27 -2.29 18.46
N ALA A 72 22.36 -3.26 18.60
CA ALA A 72 22.71 -4.66 18.75
C ALA A 72 23.39 -5.22 17.48
N GLN A 73 24.11 -6.33 17.65
CA GLN A 73 24.74 -7.03 16.53
C GLN A 73 23.68 -7.70 15.64
N PRO A 74 23.91 -7.77 14.32
CA PRO A 74 23.02 -8.48 13.41
C PRO A 74 22.85 -9.95 13.83
N THR A 75 21.60 -10.42 13.83
CA THR A 75 21.22 -11.81 14.10
C THR A 75 20.72 -12.46 12.82
N GLN A 76 20.55 -13.78 12.82
CA GLN A 76 20.05 -14.49 11.64
C GLN A 76 18.64 -13.99 11.26
N ARG A 77 18.48 -13.59 10.00
CA ARG A 77 17.16 -13.28 9.42
C ARG A 77 16.39 -14.59 9.20
N PRO A 78 15.16 -14.73 9.70
CA PRO A 78 14.30 -15.87 9.38
C PRO A 78 14.06 -15.97 7.87
N THR A 79 13.86 -17.19 7.36
CA THR A 79 13.47 -17.38 5.96
C THR A 79 12.07 -16.80 5.71
N GLU A 80 11.91 -15.97 4.69
CA GLU A 80 10.61 -15.46 4.29
C GLU A 80 9.74 -16.57 3.70
N ASP A 81 8.59 -16.84 4.33
CA ASP A 81 7.62 -17.84 3.90
C ASP A 81 6.35 -17.23 3.27
N ASP A 82 6.37 -15.93 2.96
CA ASP A 82 5.20 -15.17 2.48
C ASP A 82 4.60 -15.77 1.19
N GLU A 83 5.44 -16.22 0.26
CA GLU A 83 5.01 -16.91 -0.97
C GLU A 83 4.28 -18.23 -0.67
N LYS A 84 4.75 -19.01 0.32
CA LYS A 84 4.08 -20.25 0.75
C LYS A 84 2.77 -19.94 1.46
N GLY A 85 2.75 -18.89 2.28
CA GLY A 85 1.55 -18.37 2.94
C GLY A 85 0.48 -17.99 1.91
N LEU A 86 0.85 -17.20 0.91
CA LEU A 86 -0.02 -16.78 -0.18
C LEU A 86 -0.52 -17.98 -1.01
N ALA A 87 0.36 -18.92 -1.34
CA ALA A 87 -0.02 -20.15 -2.04
C ALA A 87 -1.03 -20.99 -1.24
N THR A 88 -0.88 -21.03 0.08
CA THR A 88 -1.80 -21.73 1.00
C THR A 88 -3.16 -21.03 1.03
N LEU A 89 -3.19 -19.70 1.13
CA LEU A 89 -4.44 -18.93 1.07
C LEU A 89 -5.18 -19.14 -0.25
N ARG A 90 -4.45 -19.13 -1.38
CA ARG A 90 -5.01 -19.44 -2.70
C ARG A 90 -5.59 -20.85 -2.76
N LYS A 91 -4.88 -21.86 -2.24
CA LYS A 91 -5.36 -23.25 -2.19
C LYS A 91 -6.62 -23.38 -1.35
N LEU A 92 -6.65 -22.77 -0.15
CA LEU A 92 -7.82 -22.77 0.73
C LEU A 92 -9.02 -22.09 0.06
N ARG A 93 -8.82 -20.96 -0.61
CA ARG A 93 -9.87 -20.28 -1.41
C ARG A 93 -10.43 -21.19 -2.50
N THR A 94 -9.57 -21.90 -3.22
CA THR A 94 -9.98 -22.75 -4.34
C THR A 94 -10.72 -24.00 -3.89
N VAL A 95 -10.19 -24.70 -2.88
CA VAL A 95 -10.74 -25.98 -2.38
C VAL A 95 -12.02 -25.77 -1.58
N LEU A 96 -12.10 -24.71 -0.77
CA LEU A 96 -13.20 -24.47 0.16
C LEU A 96 -14.16 -23.38 -0.31
N ARG A 97 -14.25 -23.17 -1.62
CA ARG A 97 -15.11 -22.13 -2.23
C ARG A 97 -16.58 -22.24 -1.77
N TRP A 98 -17.08 -23.46 -1.62
CA TRP A 98 -18.46 -23.77 -1.22
C TRP A 98 -18.67 -23.88 0.30
N LEU A 99 -17.58 -23.77 1.09
CA LEU A 99 -17.61 -23.92 2.55
C LEU A 99 -16.93 -22.72 3.24
N PRO A 100 -17.49 -21.49 3.09
CA PRO A 100 -16.83 -20.26 3.55
C PRO A 100 -16.59 -20.24 5.07
N SER A 101 -17.49 -20.80 5.88
CA SER A 101 -17.32 -20.88 7.33
C SER A 101 -16.14 -21.79 7.73
N LEU A 102 -15.98 -22.93 7.05
CA LEU A 102 -14.83 -23.82 7.27
C LEU A 102 -13.53 -23.17 6.83
N ARG A 103 -13.54 -22.47 5.68
CA ARG A 103 -12.38 -21.69 5.22
C ARG A 103 -11.97 -20.64 6.26
N ARG A 104 -12.91 -19.85 6.79
CA ARG A 104 -12.66 -18.85 7.84
C ARG A 104 -12.04 -19.51 9.09
N ALA A 105 -12.59 -20.63 9.55
CA ALA A 105 -12.08 -21.35 10.72
C ALA A 105 -10.64 -21.84 10.52
N LEU A 106 -10.33 -22.42 9.36
CA LEU A 106 -8.99 -22.92 9.04
C LEU A 106 -7.97 -21.78 8.90
N ILE A 107 -8.33 -20.70 8.20
CA ILE A 107 -7.46 -19.52 8.06
C ILE A 107 -7.18 -18.92 9.45
N LYS A 108 -8.22 -18.69 10.25
CA LYS A 108 -8.08 -18.18 11.62
C LYS A 108 -7.17 -19.07 12.48
N GLY A 109 -7.36 -20.39 12.40
CA GLY A 109 -6.54 -21.36 13.14
C GLY A 109 -5.07 -21.36 12.70
N ALA A 110 -4.80 -21.19 11.41
CA ALA A 110 -3.45 -21.10 10.86
C ALA A 110 -2.77 -19.78 11.21
N VAL A 111 -3.44 -18.64 11.02
CA VAL A 111 -2.86 -17.30 11.27
C VAL A 111 -2.48 -17.13 12.73
N LYS A 112 -3.30 -17.61 13.68
CA LYS A 112 -2.96 -17.57 15.12
C LYS A 112 -1.67 -18.31 15.49
N LYS A 113 -1.27 -19.29 14.69
CA LYS A 113 -0.08 -20.14 14.94
C LYS A 113 1.14 -19.65 14.19
N VAL A 114 1.04 -18.57 13.41
CA VAL A 114 2.19 -17.97 12.75
C VAL A 114 3.18 -17.53 13.84
N PRO A 115 4.42 -18.05 13.85
CA PRO A 115 5.40 -17.71 14.86
C PRO A 115 5.74 -16.23 14.77
N ALA A 116 6.00 -15.61 15.92
CA ALA A 116 6.54 -14.27 15.95
C ALA A 116 7.99 -14.29 15.44
N GLU A 117 8.40 -13.23 14.77
CA GLU A 117 9.79 -13.00 14.36
C GLU A 117 10.37 -11.84 15.17
N ASP A 118 11.65 -11.96 15.51
CA ASP A 118 12.42 -10.91 16.17
C ASP A 118 13.90 -11.08 15.77
N TYR A 119 14.41 -10.12 15.01
CA TYR A 119 15.81 -10.15 14.58
C TYR A 119 16.37 -8.74 14.40
N VAL A 120 17.68 -8.63 14.46
CA VAL A 120 18.42 -7.39 14.18
C VAL A 120 19.21 -7.54 12.90
N GLN A 121 19.16 -6.55 12.02
CA GLN A 121 19.91 -6.55 10.77
C GLN A 121 20.25 -5.12 10.33
N ASP A 122 21.19 -4.98 9.39
CA ASP A 122 21.42 -3.71 8.70
C ASP A 122 20.16 -3.30 7.93
N TRP A 123 19.88 -1.99 7.86
CA TRP A 123 18.61 -1.44 7.34
C TRP A 123 18.18 -2.03 5.99
N LEU A 124 19.12 -2.24 5.06
CA LEU A 124 18.85 -2.80 3.73
C LEU A 124 18.30 -4.23 3.82
N ASN A 125 18.81 -5.01 4.76
CA ASN A 125 18.40 -6.40 4.99
C ASN A 125 17.09 -6.51 5.80
N VAL A 126 16.48 -5.38 6.20
CA VAL A 126 15.19 -5.33 6.91
C VAL A 126 14.05 -4.86 6.01
N TYR A 127 14.29 -3.90 5.13
CA TYR A 127 13.25 -3.33 4.27
C TYR A 127 13.01 -4.08 2.96
N VAL A 128 14.01 -4.80 2.46
CA VAL A 128 13.94 -5.45 1.14
C VAL A 128 13.33 -6.85 1.26
N SER A 129 12.26 -7.09 0.50
CA SER A 129 11.62 -8.39 0.30
C SER A 129 11.61 -8.76 -1.19
N ASP A 130 11.81 -10.04 -1.51
CA ASP A 130 11.63 -10.57 -2.87
C ASP A 130 10.16 -10.92 -3.10
N ARG A 131 9.50 -10.26 -4.07
CA ARG A 131 8.12 -10.56 -4.46
C ARG A 131 8.12 -11.17 -5.86
N ARG A 132 7.75 -12.46 -5.97
CA ARG A 132 7.76 -13.19 -7.25
C ARG A 132 6.36 -13.42 -7.80
N THR A 133 5.36 -13.53 -6.94
CA THR A 133 3.98 -13.67 -7.39
C THR A 133 3.50 -12.37 -8.05
N LYS A 134 2.99 -12.50 -9.28
CA LYS A 134 2.35 -11.40 -10.02
C LYS A 134 0.94 -11.16 -9.49
N PHE A 135 0.57 -9.90 -9.33
CA PHE A 135 -0.77 -9.48 -8.91
C PHE A 135 -1.12 -8.11 -9.50
N ASN A 136 -2.41 -7.80 -9.51
CA ASN A 136 -2.94 -6.46 -9.77
C ASN A 136 -3.12 -5.73 -8.45
N GLU A 137 -2.89 -4.42 -8.43
CA GLU A 137 -2.91 -3.63 -7.20
C GLU A 137 -3.57 -2.26 -7.39
N MET A 138 -4.39 -1.90 -6.40
CA MET A 138 -4.91 -0.55 -6.19
C MET A 138 -4.43 -0.10 -4.81
N GLU A 139 -3.78 1.05 -4.74
CA GLU A 139 -3.30 1.63 -3.49
C GLU A 139 -3.78 3.08 -3.40
N TYR A 140 -4.29 3.45 -2.24
CA TYR A 140 -4.73 4.80 -1.93
C TYR A 140 -4.10 5.32 -0.65
N HIS A 141 -3.87 6.62 -0.65
CA HIS A 141 -3.18 7.39 0.37
C HIS A 141 -4.17 8.35 1.05
N LEU A 142 -4.61 7.99 2.25
CA LEU A 142 -5.67 8.66 3.01
C LEU A 142 -5.08 9.56 4.11
N PRO A 143 -5.82 10.56 4.61
CA PRO A 143 -5.51 11.14 5.92
C PRO A 143 -5.32 10.02 6.96
N PHE A 144 -4.28 10.13 7.77
CA PHE A 144 -3.86 9.05 8.66
C PHE A 144 -4.97 8.57 9.60
N GLU A 145 -5.72 9.52 10.16
CA GLU A 145 -6.86 9.35 11.07
C GLU A 145 -8.08 8.68 10.41
N GLU A 146 -8.21 8.75 9.09
CA GLU A 146 -9.31 8.12 8.34
C GLU A 146 -8.98 6.68 7.90
N GLY A 147 -7.70 6.30 7.97
CA GLY A 147 -7.20 4.96 7.66
C GLY A 147 -8.03 3.81 8.26
N PRO A 148 -8.28 3.76 9.58
CA PRO A 148 -9.01 2.65 10.19
C PRO A 148 -10.47 2.55 9.72
N LYS A 149 -11.14 3.68 9.49
CA LYS A 149 -12.54 3.68 9.00
C LYS A 149 -12.62 3.16 7.56
N ALA A 150 -11.74 3.65 6.69
CA ALA A 150 -11.65 3.18 5.31
C ALA A 150 -11.32 1.68 5.25
N LEU A 151 -10.33 1.23 6.03
CA LEU A 151 -9.94 -0.17 6.07
C LEU A 151 -11.09 -1.07 6.54
N ALA A 152 -11.84 -0.68 7.57
CA ALA A 152 -12.99 -1.45 8.05
C ALA A 152 -14.06 -1.64 6.97
N GLU A 153 -14.37 -0.59 6.19
CA GLU A 153 -15.31 -0.68 5.07
C GLU A 153 -14.77 -1.57 3.92
N ILE A 154 -13.49 -1.47 3.61
CA ILE A 154 -12.84 -2.31 2.59
C ILE A 154 -12.85 -3.79 3.02
N ILE A 155 -12.55 -4.09 4.28
CA ILE A 155 -12.63 -5.45 4.84
C ILE A 155 -14.06 -5.98 4.69
N ALA A 156 -15.05 -5.20 5.11
CA ALA A 156 -16.46 -5.60 5.02
C ALA A 156 -16.90 -5.84 3.56
N LEU A 157 -16.48 -4.96 2.64
CA LEU A 157 -16.72 -5.11 1.20
C LEU A 157 -16.13 -6.42 0.68
N THR A 158 -14.84 -6.64 0.91
CA THR A 158 -14.12 -7.83 0.46
C THR A 158 -14.77 -9.10 1.00
N GLU A 159 -15.05 -9.14 2.29
CA GLU A 159 -15.54 -10.35 2.93
C GLU A 159 -16.98 -10.72 2.60
N LYS A 160 -17.80 -9.72 2.27
CA LYS A 160 -19.22 -9.91 1.95
C LYS A 160 -19.45 -10.13 0.46
N HIS A 161 -18.70 -9.44 -0.40
CA HIS A 161 -18.99 -9.36 -1.83
C HIS A 161 -17.91 -9.98 -2.72
N PHE A 162 -16.68 -10.13 -2.23
CA PHE A 162 -15.54 -10.64 -3.01
C PHE A 162 -14.85 -11.81 -2.30
N PRO A 163 -15.56 -12.92 -2.01
CA PRO A 163 -15.02 -14.07 -1.31
C PRO A 163 -13.80 -14.70 -2.00
N GLU A 164 -13.61 -14.45 -3.30
CA GLU A 164 -12.47 -14.91 -4.07
C GLU A 164 -11.16 -14.20 -3.73
N VAL A 165 -11.18 -12.99 -3.19
CA VAL A 165 -9.98 -12.26 -2.81
C VAL A 165 -9.33 -12.99 -1.63
N PHE A 166 -8.02 -13.17 -1.68
CA PHE A 166 -7.27 -13.88 -0.63
C PHE A 166 -5.92 -13.21 -0.32
N PHE A 167 -5.52 -12.24 -1.13
CA PHE A 167 -4.28 -11.51 -0.91
C PHE A 167 -4.39 -10.65 0.34
N PRO A 168 -3.34 -10.60 1.17
CA PRO A 168 -3.27 -9.64 2.26
C PRO A 168 -3.45 -8.19 1.79
N MET A 169 -4.12 -7.38 2.61
CA MET A 169 -4.20 -5.94 2.41
C MET A 169 -3.07 -5.28 3.20
N GLU A 170 -2.23 -4.51 2.54
CA GLU A 170 -1.07 -3.87 3.15
C GLU A 170 -1.45 -2.47 3.64
N VAL A 171 -1.06 -2.14 4.87
CA VAL A 171 -1.36 -0.86 5.51
C VAL A 171 -0.10 -0.30 6.15
N ARG A 172 0.22 0.96 5.85
CA ARG A 172 1.44 1.62 6.31
C ARG A 172 1.24 3.11 6.52
N SER A 173 2.03 3.71 7.40
CA SER A 173 2.08 5.16 7.60
C SER A 173 3.20 5.79 6.78
N VAL A 174 2.95 6.95 6.18
CA VAL A 174 3.95 7.73 5.44
C VAL A 174 3.92 9.19 5.92
N ALA A 175 5.11 9.71 6.23
CA ALA A 175 5.30 11.09 6.64
C ALA A 175 4.95 12.09 5.51
N PRO A 176 4.55 13.33 5.85
CA PRO A 176 4.28 14.36 4.86
C PRO A 176 5.54 14.77 4.07
N ASP A 177 5.34 15.19 2.82
CA ASP A 177 6.37 15.84 2.01
C ASP A 177 5.89 17.18 1.42
N GLU A 178 6.78 17.85 0.68
CA GLU A 178 6.53 19.17 0.08
C GLU A 178 6.32 19.12 -1.45
N PHE A 179 6.26 17.93 -2.05
CA PHE A 179 6.17 17.79 -3.51
C PHE A 179 4.73 17.92 -4.00
N TRP A 180 4.49 18.79 -4.96
CA TRP A 180 3.13 19.25 -5.32
C TRP A 180 2.19 18.14 -5.81
N LEU A 181 2.73 17.17 -6.56
CA LEU A 181 1.98 16.01 -7.05
C LEU A 181 2.21 14.76 -6.21
N SER A 182 2.91 14.85 -5.07
CA SER A 182 3.02 13.69 -4.19
C SER A 182 1.70 13.42 -3.50
N PRO A 183 1.24 12.15 -3.44
CA PRO A 183 0.07 11.82 -2.65
C PRO A 183 0.25 12.15 -1.16
N PHE A 184 1.48 12.30 -0.68
CA PHE A 184 1.84 12.66 0.69
C PHE A 184 2.00 14.17 0.92
N HIS A 185 1.69 15.00 -0.07
CA HIS A 185 1.88 16.45 0.01
C HIS A 185 1.19 17.04 1.25
N LYS A 186 2.01 17.57 2.17
CA LYS A 186 1.66 18.27 3.41
C LYS A 186 0.68 17.53 4.33
N ARG A 187 0.66 16.19 4.28
CA ARG A 187 -0.28 15.40 5.08
C ARG A 187 0.31 14.07 5.54
N LEU A 188 0.28 13.83 6.86
CA LEU A 188 0.53 12.49 7.42
C LEU A 188 -0.50 11.52 6.86
N THR A 189 -0.03 10.40 6.32
CA THR A 189 -0.85 9.58 5.44
C THR A 189 -0.87 8.12 5.88
N CYS A 190 -2.05 7.51 5.81
CA CYS A 190 -2.22 6.06 5.83
C CYS A 190 -2.33 5.58 4.38
N SER A 191 -1.43 4.69 3.96
CA SER A 191 -1.51 4.01 2.66
C SER A 191 -2.16 2.65 2.85
N ILE A 192 -3.16 2.35 2.04
CA ILE A 192 -3.85 1.05 2.02
C ILE A 192 -3.74 0.49 0.61
N ALA A 193 -3.12 -0.68 0.46
CA ALA A 193 -3.04 -1.42 -0.79
C ALA A 193 -3.93 -2.67 -0.74
N ILE A 194 -4.72 -2.83 -1.79
CA ILE A 194 -5.53 -4.03 -2.04
C ILE A 194 -5.04 -4.71 -3.32
N HIS A 195 -5.06 -6.04 -3.29
CA HIS A 195 -4.47 -6.86 -4.32
C HIS A 195 -5.49 -7.84 -4.90
N HIS A 196 -5.28 -8.19 -6.16
CA HIS A 196 -6.04 -9.22 -6.85
C HIS A 196 -5.10 -10.11 -7.67
N ASP A 197 -5.46 -11.38 -7.82
CA ASP A 197 -4.68 -12.31 -8.63
C ASP A 197 -4.52 -11.77 -10.06
N ALA A 198 -3.29 -11.80 -10.59
CA ALA A 198 -2.97 -11.31 -11.93
C ALA A 198 -3.73 -12.06 -13.03
N ALA A 199 -4.09 -13.32 -12.80
CA ALA A 199 -4.81 -14.15 -13.77
C ALA A 199 -6.31 -13.83 -13.88
N ASN A 200 -6.87 -13.02 -12.97
CA ASN A 200 -8.30 -12.72 -12.91
C ASN A 200 -8.54 -11.22 -13.09
N GLY A 201 -9.68 -10.86 -13.70
CA GLY A 201 -10.09 -9.46 -13.88
C GLY A 201 -10.30 -8.75 -12.54
N PRO A 202 -9.45 -7.78 -12.15
CA PRO A 202 -9.52 -7.11 -10.86
C PRO A 202 -10.62 -6.04 -10.81
N GLU A 203 -11.19 -5.68 -11.95
CA GLU A 203 -12.01 -4.48 -12.13
C GLU A 203 -13.29 -4.49 -11.29
N PRO A 204 -14.04 -5.59 -11.12
CA PRO A 204 -15.21 -5.60 -10.24
C PRO A 204 -14.88 -5.23 -8.80
N PHE A 205 -13.81 -5.79 -8.25
CA PHE A 205 -13.36 -5.51 -6.89
C PHE A 205 -12.83 -4.08 -6.76
N MET A 206 -11.97 -3.67 -7.69
CA MET A 206 -11.38 -2.33 -7.67
C MET A 206 -12.42 -1.21 -7.87
N ARG A 207 -13.38 -1.38 -8.78
CA ARG A 207 -14.49 -0.41 -8.96
C ARG A 207 -15.38 -0.31 -7.72
N ALA A 208 -15.53 -1.39 -6.96
CA ALA A 208 -16.30 -1.37 -5.72
C ALA A 208 -15.53 -0.75 -4.55
N ALA A 209 -14.21 -0.93 -4.51
CA ALA A 209 -13.34 -0.42 -3.45
C ALA A 209 -13.02 1.08 -3.61
N GLU A 210 -12.79 1.56 -4.82
CA GLU A 210 -12.35 2.94 -5.07
C GLU A 210 -13.28 4.03 -4.51
N PRO A 211 -14.63 3.90 -4.57
CA PRO A 211 -15.52 4.87 -3.93
C PRO A 211 -15.31 4.99 -2.42
N ILE A 212 -14.94 3.90 -1.73
CA ILE A 212 -14.62 3.92 -0.30
C ILE A 212 -13.34 4.73 -0.06
N PHE A 213 -12.28 4.46 -0.83
CA PHE A 213 -11.05 5.26 -0.71
C PHE A 213 -11.29 6.75 -0.98
N ARG A 214 -12.10 7.07 -2.00
CA ARG A 214 -12.44 8.45 -2.34
C ARG A 214 -13.28 9.14 -1.27
N LYS A 215 -14.24 8.42 -0.66
CA LYS A 215 -15.06 8.92 0.45
C LYS A 215 -14.21 9.44 1.61
N TYR A 216 -13.07 8.79 1.87
CA TYR A 216 -12.15 9.13 2.95
C TYR A 216 -10.98 10.02 2.49
N GLY A 217 -11.11 10.73 1.37
CA GLY A 217 -10.09 11.71 0.93
C GLY A 217 -8.78 11.07 0.44
N GLY A 218 -8.86 9.84 -0.05
CA GLY A 218 -7.73 9.10 -0.60
C GLY A 218 -7.20 9.72 -1.90
N ARG A 219 -5.88 9.76 -2.04
CA ARG A 219 -5.17 10.05 -3.29
C ARG A 219 -4.61 8.73 -3.84
N PRO A 220 -4.83 8.37 -5.11
CA PRO A 220 -4.32 7.10 -5.61
C PRO A 220 -2.79 7.13 -5.70
N HIS A 221 -2.17 5.97 -5.53
CA HIS A 221 -0.77 5.78 -5.88
C HIS A 221 -0.62 5.86 -7.42
N TRP A 222 0.25 6.76 -7.90
CA TRP A 222 0.41 7.02 -9.33
C TRP A 222 0.79 5.79 -10.17
N GLY A 223 1.58 4.88 -9.60
CA GLY A 223 1.99 3.64 -10.25
C GLY A 223 1.01 2.46 -10.11
N LYS A 224 -0.21 2.66 -9.56
CA LYS A 224 -1.19 1.59 -9.31
C LYS A 224 -2.51 1.86 -10.04
N MET A 225 -3.42 0.88 -10.02
CA MET A 225 -4.71 0.99 -10.70
C MET A 225 -5.63 2.00 -10.00
N HIS A 226 -6.20 2.92 -10.78
CA HIS A 226 -7.24 3.86 -10.36
C HIS A 226 -8.04 4.34 -11.59
N SER A 227 -9.27 4.84 -11.38
CA SER A 227 -10.12 5.38 -12.46
C SER A 227 -10.01 6.88 -12.65
N LEU A 228 -9.30 7.59 -11.75
CA LEU A 228 -9.27 9.05 -11.71
C LEU A 228 -8.74 9.69 -12.99
N LYS A 229 -9.31 10.86 -13.31
CA LYS A 229 -8.93 11.72 -14.43
C LYS A 229 -8.54 13.11 -13.95
N ALA A 230 -8.10 13.96 -14.88
CA ALA A 230 -7.61 15.31 -14.61
C ALA A 230 -8.53 16.15 -13.71
N ALA A 231 -9.84 16.10 -13.94
CA ALA A 231 -10.82 16.84 -13.14
C ALA A 231 -10.89 16.35 -11.68
N ASP A 232 -10.60 15.09 -11.41
CA ASP A 232 -10.48 14.57 -10.05
C ASP A 232 -9.17 15.03 -9.41
N PHE A 233 -8.06 14.89 -10.14
CA PHE A 233 -6.75 15.24 -9.61
C PHE A 233 -6.59 16.73 -9.31
N LYS A 234 -7.18 17.59 -10.14
CA LYS A 234 -7.25 19.03 -9.87
C LYS A 234 -7.91 19.35 -8.53
N LYS A 235 -8.88 18.54 -8.08
CA LYS A 235 -9.52 18.69 -6.75
C LYS A 235 -8.64 18.14 -5.63
N LEU A 236 -7.89 17.07 -5.88
CA LEU A 236 -7.07 16.39 -4.87
C LEU A 236 -5.73 17.08 -4.57
N TYR A 237 -5.18 17.80 -5.54
CA TYR A 237 -3.85 18.42 -5.47
C TYR A 237 -3.97 19.95 -5.52
N PRO A 238 -3.77 20.66 -4.39
CA PRO A 238 -3.93 22.12 -4.33
C PRO A 238 -3.01 22.90 -5.28
N ARG A 239 -1.86 22.31 -5.64
CA ARG A 239 -0.85 22.89 -6.53
C ARG A 239 -0.91 22.31 -7.95
N TRP A 240 -2.06 21.74 -8.34
CA TRP A 240 -2.24 21.09 -9.64
C TRP A 240 -1.94 22.03 -10.81
N ASP A 241 -2.56 23.20 -10.84
CA ASP A 241 -2.41 24.15 -11.96
C ASP A 241 -0.96 24.65 -12.07
N ASP A 242 -0.28 24.88 -10.94
CA ASP A 242 1.14 25.24 -10.93
C ASP A 242 2.03 24.10 -11.45
N ALA A 243 1.72 22.86 -11.09
CA ALA A 243 2.45 21.70 -11.58
C ALA A 243 2.26 21.53 -13.09
N MET A 244 1.05 21.74 -13.61
CA MET A 244 0.77 21.69 -15.05
C MET A 244 1.44 22.83 -15.81
N ALA A 245 1.52 24.03 -15.21
CA ALA A 245 2.26 25.15 -15.79
C ALA A 245 3.75 24.84 -15.92
N VAL A 246 4.39 24.31 -14.87
CA VAL A 246 5.80 23.88 -14.90
C VAL A 246 6.01 22.77 -15.93
N ARG A 247 5.11 21.80 -15.98
CA ARG A 247 5.16 20.71 -16.97
C ARG A 247 5.13 21.26 -18.41
N ARG A 248 4.26 22.23 -18.70
CA ARG A 248 4.14 22.86 -20.02
C ARG A 248 5.36 23.72 -20.36
N ASP A 249 5.97 24.35 -19.37
CA ASP A 249 7.21 25.13 -19.56
C ASP A 249 8.39 24.23 -19.94
N ILE A 250 8.52 23.06 -19.31
CA ILE A 250 9.61 22.10 -19.59
C ILE A 250 9.39 21.36 -20.91
N ASP A 251 8.16 20.93 -21.20
CA ASP A 251 7.81 20.17 -22.42
C ASP A 251 6.64 20.83 -23.18
N PRO A 252 6.88 21.96 -23.88
CA PRO A 252 5.83 22.74 -24.54
C PRO A 252 5.18 22.02 -25.73
N GLU A 253 5.90 21.06 -26.31
CA GLU A 253 5.46 20.25 -27.46
C GLU A 253 4.85 18.90 -27.04
N ASN A 254 4.71 18.62 -25.73
CA ASN A 254 4.16 17.37 -25.19
C ASN A 254 4.92 16.10 -25.63
N ARG A 255 6.22 16.18 -25.89
CA ARG A 255 7.04 15.06 -26.40
C ARG A 255 7.08 13.87 -25.45
N PHE A 256 6.94 14.09 -24.15
CA PHE A 256 7.00 13.05 -23.11
C PHE A 256 5.61 12.62 -22.61
N VAL A 257 4.54 12.99 -23.32
CA VAL A 257 3.17 12.78 -22.87
C VAL A 257 2.54 11.65 -23.68
N SER A 258 2.34 10.49 -23.04
CA SER A 258 1.58 9.40 -23.65
C SER A 258 0.07 9.70 -23.64
N PRO A 259 -0.76 9.02 -24.46
CA PRO A 259 -2.22 9.18 -24.43
C PRO A 259 -2.83 8.93 -23.06
N TYR A 260 -2.25 8.00 -22.29
CA TYR A 260 -2.68 7.75 -20.91
C TYR A 260 -2.41 8.98 -20.03
N MET A 261 -1.19 9.52 -20.07
CA MET A 261 -0.80 10.71 -19.31
C MET A 261 -1.60 11.94 -19.73
N ALA A 262 -1.88 12.11 -21.02
CA ALA A 262 -2.76 13.15 -21.54
C ALA A 262 -4.14 13.08 -20.88
N SER A 263 -4.73 11.88 -20.76
CA SER A 263 -6.02 11.69 -20.07
C SER A 263 -5.95 11.98 -18.56
N LEU A 264 -4.81 11.69 -17.91
CA LEU A 264 -4.63 11.95 -16.48
C LEU A 264 -4.45 13.43 -16.18
N PHE A 265 -3.80 14.16 -17.07
CA PHE A 265 -3.46 15.56 -16.88
C PHE A 265 -4.42 16.54 -17.56
N GLY A 266 -5.26 16.05 -18.48
CA GLY A 266 -6.21 16.87 -19.21
C GLY A 266 -5.53 17.69 -20.30
N ILE A 267 -4.57 17.07 -21.01
CA ILE A 267 -3.91 17.69 -22.16
C ILE A 267 -4.53 17.13 -23.43
N ASP A 268 -4.84 18.05 -24.34
CA ASP A 268 -5.21 17.70 -25.71
C ASP A 268 -3.95 17.23 -26.45
N THR A 269 -4.00 16.01 -26.99
CA THR A 269 -2.96 15.39 -27.82
C THR A 269 -3.46 15.18 -29.23
#